data_AF-U6CX34-F1
#
_entry.id   AF-U6CX34-F1
#
_cell.length_a   1.000
_cell.length_b   1.000
_cell.length_c   1.000
_cell.angle_alpha   90.00
_cell.angle_beta   90.00
_cell.angle_gamma   90.00
#
_symmetry.space_group_name_H-M   'P 1'
#
loop_
_entity.id
_entity.type
_entity.pdbx_description
1 polymer ?
#
loop_
_entity_poly.entity_id
_entity_poly.type
_entity_poly.pdbx_seq_one_letter_code
_entity_poly.pdbx_strand_id
1 'polypeptide(L)' 'MLLLFLQPWATQLQFAGPRCRTGPLDLVFVIDSSRSVRPFEFETMRQFLVGLLRGLDVGPNATRVGVIQYSSQVQSV' A
#
# COMPACT_ATOMS: atom_id res chain seq x y z
N MET A 1 25.52 -6.73 -49.00
CA MET A 1 26.49 -6.07 -48.12
C MET A 1 25.74 -5.01 -47.33
N LEU A 2 25.36 -5.37 -46.10
CA LEU A 2 25.88 -4.71 -44.90
C LEU A 2 25.24 -3.31 -44.73
N LEU A 3 24.27 -3.09 -43.84
CA LEU A 3 24.33 -3.50 -42.43
C LEU A 3 22.93 -3.64 -41.81
N LEU A 4 22.71 -4.83 -41.25
CA LEU A 4 21.80 -5.10 -40.13
C LEU A 4 22.32 -4.34 -38.91
N PHE A 5 21.82 -3.13 -38.66
CA PHE A 5 22.11 -2.42 -37.42
C PHE A 5 21.07 -2.76 -36.37
N LEU A 6 21.46 -3.72 -35.54
CA LEU A 6 21.16 -3.77 -34.11
C LEU A 6 19.67 -3.69 -33.77
N GLN A 7 19.05 -4.87 -33.66
CA GLN A 7 17.97 -5.02 -32.69
C GLN A 7 18.50 -4.44 -31.37
N PRO A 8 17.90 -3.36 -30.82
CA PRO A 8 18.33 -2.83 -29.55
C PRO A 8 18.15 -3.97 -28.55
N TRP A 9 19.28 -4.48 -28.08
CA TRP A 9 19.49 -5.44 -27.01
C TRP A 9 18.89 -5.01 -25.66
N ALA A 10 18.06 -3.98 -25.64
CA ALA A 10 16.98 -3.86 -24.67
C ALA A 10 15.87 -4.87 -25.02
N THR A 11 16.22 -6.16 -25.08
CA THR A 11 15.25 -7.20 -24.77
C THR A 11 14.82 -6.89 -23.36
N GLN A 12 13.65 -6.26 -23.28
CA GLN A 12 12.94 -5.93 -22.07
C GLN A 12 13.26 -7.01 -21.03
N LEU A 13 13.95 -6.64 -19.95
CA LEU A 13 13.91 -7.44 -18.74
C LEU A 13 12.43 -7.50 -18.38
N GLN A 14 11.74 -8.49 -18.93
CA GLN A 14 10.38 -8.85 -18.57
C GLN A 14 10.51 -9.47 -17.18
N PHE A 15 10.82 -8.62 -16.19
CA PHE A 15 10.44 -8.79 -14.80
C PHE A 15 8.91 -8.71 -14.68
N ALA A 16 8.17 -9.29 -15.62
CA ALA A 16 6.78 -9.61 -15.43
C ALA A 16 6.77 -10.93 -14.65
N GLY A 17 7.24 -10.87 -13.40
CA GLY A 17 6.83 -11.83 -12.40
C GLY A 17 5.29 -11.91 -12.38
N PRO A 18 4.71 -12.97 -11.80
CA PRO A 18 3.28 -13.13 -11.74
C PRO A 18 2.61 -11.83 -11.30
N ARG A 19 1.68 -11.30 -12.11
CA ARG A 19 0.93 -10.11 -11.71
C ARG A 19 0.14 -10.46 -10.45
N CYS A 20 0.13 -9.56 -9.48
CA CYS A 20 -0.73 -9.72 -8.30
C CYS A 20 -2.18 -9.91 -8.74
N ARG A 21 -2.90 -10.79 -8.05
CA ARG A 21 -4.35 -10.92 -8.26
C ARG A 21 -5.02 -9.61 -7.90
N THR A 22 -5.85 -9.12 -8.80
CA THR A 22 -6.70 -7.95 -8.58
C THR A 22 -8.07 -8.40 -8.10
N GLY A 23 -8.72 -7.60 -7.24
CA GLY A 23 -10.04 -7.90 -6.69
C GLY A 23 -10.18 -7.48 -5.22
N PRO A 24 -11.30 -7.87 -4.57
CA PRO A 24 -11.54 -7.61 -3.16
C PRO A 24 -10.38 -8.10 -2.28
N LEU A 25 -9.92 -7.23 -1.38
CA LEU A 25 -8.77 -7.46 -0.50
C LEU A 25 -9.13 -7.11 0.94
N ASP A 26 -8.58 -7.86 1.90
CA ASP A 26 -8.61 -7.51 3.31
C ASP A 26 -7.32 -6.79 3.68
N LEU A 27 -7.43 -5.52 4.09
CA LEU A 27 -6.31 -4.70 4.55
C LEU A 27 -6.50 -4.35 6.02
N VAL A 28 -5.48 -4.61 6.83
CA VAL A 28 -5.44 -4.17 8.23
C VAL A 28 -4.25 -3.25 8.43
N PHE A 29 -4.53 -2.00 8.82
CA PHE A 29 -3.51 -1.03 9.18
C PHE A 29 -3.32 -1.03 10.69
N VAL A 30 -2.07 -1.20 11.14
CA VAL A 30 -1.71 -1.02 12.56
C VAL A 30 -0.96 0.29 12.68
N ILE A 31 -1.51 1.23 13.44
CA ILE A 31 -0.91 2.56 13.67
C ILE A 31 -0.29 2.62 15.06
N ASP A 32 0.95 3.06 15.13
CA ASP A 32 1.62 3.28 16.41
C ASP A 32 1.19 4.62 17.02
N SER A 33 0.84 4.55 18.31
CA SER A 33 0.54 5.69 19.19
C SER A 33 1.28 5.57 20.51
N SER A 34 2.46 4.92 20.47
CA SER A 34 3.40 4.87 21.58
C SER A 34 3.78 6.25 22.11
N ARG A 35 4.33 6.31 23.32
CA ARG A 35 4.74 7.58 23.96
C ARG A 35 5.80 8.35 23.18
N SER A 36 6.55 7.68 22.31
CA SER A 36 7.54 8.32 21.43
C SER A 36 6.91 9.07 20.26
N VAL A 37 5.66 8.74 19.88
CA VAL A 37 4.95 9.39 18.79
C VAL A 37 4.32 10.68 19.30
N ARG A 38 4.76 11.82 18.73
CA ARG A 38 4.21 13.14 19.05
C ARG A 38 2.84 13.31 18.39
N PRO A 39 1.96 14.16 18.95
CA PRO A 39 0.63 14.38 18.39
C PRO A 39 0.61 14.78 16.91
N PHE A 40 1.57 15.59 16.46
CA PHE A 40 1.65 15.99 15.05
C PHE A 40 2.08 14.83 14.13
N GLU A 41 2.91 13.91 14.63
CA GLU A 41 3.37 12.74 13.88
C GLU A 41 2.20 11.75 13.72
N PHE A 42 1.42 11.55 14.79
CA PHE A 42 0.19 10.77 14.73
C PHE A 42 -0.81 11.34 13.72
N GLU A 43 -1.06 12.65 13.76
CA GLU A 43 -1.98 13.30 12.81
C GLU A 43 -1.46 13.20 11.37
N THR A 44 -0.15 13.28 11.16
CA THR A 44 0.46 13.07 9.84
C THR A 44 0.21 11.65 9.32
N MET A 45 0.40 10.62 10.17
CA MET A 45 0.10 9.23 9.82
C MET A 45 -1.39 9.03 9.52
N ARG A 46 -2.28 9.63 10.31
CA ARG A 46 -3.72 9.57 10.11
C ARG A 46 -4.13 10.20 8.77
N GLN A 47 -3.60 11.36 8.43
CA GLN A 47 -3.87 12.03 7.15
C GLN A 47 -3.37 11.22 5.96
N PHE A 48 -2.18 10.62 6.08
CA PHE A 48 -1.65 9.70 5.08
C PHE A 48 -2.59 8.52 4.85
N LEU A 49 -3.05 7.85 5.92
CA LEU A 49 -4.00 6.75 5.80
C LEU A 49 -5.32 7.18 5.16
N VAL A 50 -5.91 8.29 5.59
CA VAL A 50 -7.13 8.83 4.95
C VAL A 50 -6.90 9.08 3.46
N GLY A 51 -5.75 9.63 3.07
CA GLY A 51 -5.38 9.83 1.66
C GLY A 51 -5.28 8.51 0.88
N LEU A 52 -4.65 7.49 1.47
CA LEU A 52 -4.53 6.17 0.87
C LEU A 52 -5.90 5.51 0.69
N LEU A 53 -6.74 5.53 1.72
CA LEU A 53 -8.07 4.91 1.69
C LEU A 53 -8.99 5.53 0.63
N ARG A 54 -8.82 6.82 0.29
CA ARG A 54 -9.57 7.46 -0.81
C ARG A 54 -9.26 6.86 -2.18
N GLY A 55 -8.12 6.19 -2.35
CA GLY A 55 -7.75 5.49 -3.59
C GLY A 55 -8.25 4.05 -3.66
N LEU A 56 -8.89 3.54 -2.61
CA LEU A 56 -9.38 2.17 -2.54
C LEU A 56 -10.89 2.12 -2.77
N ASP A 57 -11.35 1.08 -3.47
CA ASP A 57 -12.76 0.73 -3.53
C ASP A 57 -13.14 -0.05 -2.26
N VAL A 58 -13.61 0.66 -1.24
CA VAL A 58 -13.93 0.11 0.08
C VAL A 58 -15.39 -0.27 0.18
N GLY A 59 -15.68 -1.51 0.55
CA GLY A 59 -17.05 -2.00 0.72
C GLY A 59 -17.12 -3.46 1.17
N PRO A 60 -18.30 -3.95 1.60
CA PRO A 60 -18.47 -5.30 2.12
C PRO A 60 -18.18 -6.40 1.07
N ASN A 61 -18.39 -6.07 -0.22
CA ASN A 61 -18.10 -6.93 -1.37
C ASN A 61 -16.87 -6.46 -2.18
N ALA A 62 -16.09 -5.52 -1.64
CA ALA A 62 -14.91 -4.93 -2.25
C ALA A 62 -13.73 -4.99 -1.25
N THR A 63 -12.84 -4.00 -1.25
CA THR A 63 -11.76 -3.95 -0.26
C THR A 63 -12.36 -3.72 1.12
N ARG A 64 -12.03 -4.58 2.09
CA ARG A 64 -12.40 -4.39 3.49
C ARG A 64 -11.18 -3.88 4.25
N VAL A 65 -11.41 -2.89 5.09
CA VAL A 65 -10.35 -2.19 5.80
C VAL A 65 -10.61 -2.26 7.29
N GLY A 66 -9.63 -2.76 8.04
CA GLY A 66 -9.54 -2.63 9.49
C GLY A 66 -8.42 -1.67 9.87
N VAL A 67 -8.58 -0.94 10.97
CA VAL A 67 -7.54 -0.09 11.55
C VAL A 67 -7.39 -0.41 13.03
N ILE A 68 -6.17 -0.65 13.47
CA ILE A 68 -5.84 -0.94 14.87
C ILE A 68 -4.90 0.14 15.35
N GLN A 69 -5.28 0.85 16.42
CA GLN A 69 -4.36 1.74 17.10
C GLN A 69 -3.64 0.99 18.22
N TYR A 70 -2.32 0.89 18.08
CA TYR A 70 -1.46 0.22 19.05
C TYR A 70 -0.73 1.25 19.92
N SER A 71 -0.71 1.02 21.24
CA SER A 71 0.12 1.76 22.19
C SER A 71 0.59 0.80 23.31
N SER A 72 0.95 1.32 24.49
CA SER A 72 1.08 0.48 25.70
C SER A 72 -0.19 -0.31 26.07
N GLN A 73 -1.34 0.04 25.50
CA GLN A 73 -2.55 -0.78 25.45
C GLN A 73 -3.10 -0.78 24.01
N VAL A 74 -3.60 -1.93 23.55
CA VAL A 74 -4.28 -2.05 22.24
C VAL A 74 -5.67 -1.44 22.36
N GLN A 75 -6.00 -0.46 21.51
CA GLN A 75 -7.38 0.00 21.35
C GLN A 75 -7.87 -0.43 19.97
N SER A 76 -8.84 -1.36 19.94
CA SER A 76 -9.62 -1.62 18.74
C SER A 76 -10.78 -0.62 18.73
N VAL A 77 -10.84 0.21 17.69
CA VAL A 77 -11.95 1.13 17.42
C VAL A 77 -12.76 0.64 16.24
#